data_AF-A0A959UTT1-F1
#
_entry.id   AF-A0A959UTT1-F1
#
_cell.length_a   1.000
_cell.length_b   1.000
_cell.length_c   1.000
_cell.angle_alpha   90.00
_cell.angle_beta   90.00
_cell.angle_gamma   90.00
#
_symmetry.space_group_name_H-M   'P 1'
#
loop_
_entity.id
_entity.type
_entity.pdbx_description
1 polymer ?
#
loop_
_entity_poly.entity_id
_entity_poly.type
_entity_poly.pdbx_seq_one_letter_code
_entity_poly.pdbx_strand_id
1 'polypeptide(L)'
;MRYATHAVRHALIWVRLAAVHGEHAAPYVQHAACALGLAPLPVRHAATHVPQPAPAMWHATIALRHAAIAMRHAPLTVRHATALVRHAAMPMRHAATVVRHATRPVRHTTIPTEDTL
;
A
#
# COMPACT_ATOMS: atom_id res chain seq x y z
N MET A 1 -18.71 21.18 -10.82
CA MET A 1 -18.24 19.85 -11.32
C MET A 1 -16.72 19.68 -11.35
N ARG A 2 -15.92 20.66 -11.82
CA ARG A 2 -14.45 20.54 -11.91
C ARG A 2 -13.72 20.19 -10.59
N TYR A 3 -14.22 20.70 -9.46
CA TYR A 3 -13.65 20.38 -8.14
C TYR A 3 -13.88 18.92 -7.73
N ALA A 4 -15.08 18.38 -8.00
CA ALA A 4 -15.43 17.00 -7.69
C ALA A 4 -14.62 16.00 -8.54
N THR A 5 -14.43 16.29 -9.83
CA THR A 5 -13.60 15.44 -10.71
C THR A 5 -12.12 15.47 -10.32
N HIS A 6 -11.60 16.65 -9.95
CA HIS A 6 -10.22 16.77 -9.46
C HIS A 6 -10.01 16.01 -8.13
N ALA A 7 -10.98 16.11 -7.20
CA ALA A 7 -10.96 15.38 -5.93
C ALA A 7 -10.96 13.85 -6.12
N VAL A 8 -11.80 13.34 -7.03
CA VAL A 8 -11.83 11.90 -7.36
C VAL A 8 -10.54 11.45 -8.02
N ARG A 9 -9.99 12.24 -8.95
CA ARG A 9 -8.71 11.92 -9.61
C ARG A 9 -7.56 11.88 -8.61
N HIS A 10 -7.52 12.83 -7.69
CA HIS A 10 -6.52 12.88 -6.63
C HIS A 10 -6.66 11.68 -5.68
N ALA A 11 -7.89 11.34 -5.26
CA ALA A 11 -8.15 10.15 -4.46
C ALA A 11 -7.67 8.86 -5.13
N LEU A 12 -7.92 8.71 -6.44
CA LEU A 12 -7.49 7.55 -7.21
C LEU A 12 -5.96 7.42 -7.25
N ILE A 13 -5.23 8.53 -7.36
CA ILE A 13 -3.76 8.55 -7.31
C ILE A 13 -3.28 8.04 -5.94
N TRP A 14 -3.88 8.50 -4.84
CA TRP A 14 -3.51 8.04 -3.49
C TRP A 14 -3.83 6.56 -3.26
N VAL A 15 -4.96 6.05 -3.77
CA VAL A 15 -5.29 4.61 -3.71
C VAL A 15 -4.29 3.78 -4.50
N ARG A 16 -3.90 4.23 -5.70
CA ARG A 16 -2.89 3.55 -6.52
C ARG A 16 -1.53 3.54 -5.83
N LEU A 17 -1.10 4.66 -5.25
CA LEU A 17 0.15 4.73 -4.49
C LEU A 17 0.14 3.77 -3.29
N ALA A 18 -0.99 3.69 -2.58
CA ALA A 18 -1.17 2.76 -1.48
C ALA A 18 -1.10 1.29 -1.92
N ALA A 19 -1.74 0.95 -3.05
CA ALA A 19 -1.68 -0.39 -3.62
C ALA A 19 -0.24 -0.78 -3.98
N VAL A 20 0.49 0.11 -4.68
CA VAL A 20 1.90 -0.11 -5.01
C VAL A 20 2.75 -0.30 -3.75
N HIS A 21 2.56 0.52 -2.72
CA HIS A 21 3.29 0.37 -1.45
C HIS A 21 2.96 -0.93 -0.71
N GLY A 22 1.71 -1.39 -0.75
CA GLY A 22 1.30 -2.68 -0.18
C GLY A 22 1.86 -3.87 -0.97
N GLU A 23 1.82 -3.80 -2.30
CA GLU A 23 2.35 -4.83 -3.20
C GLU A 23 3.85 -5.04 -3.04
N HIS A 24 4.62 -3.97 -2.79
CA HIS A 24 6.06 -4.08 -2.55
C HIS A 24 6.42 -4.59 -1.15
N ALA A 25 5.48 -4.57 -0.19
CA ALA A 25 5.73 -5.05 1.17
C ALA A 25 5.83 -6.59 1.23
N ALA A 26 4.95 -7.29 0.51
CA ALA A 26 4.90 -8.76 0.49
C ALA A 26 6.20 -9.43 -0.03
N PRO A 27 6.74 -9.09 -1.23
CA PRO A 27 7.97 -9.69 -1.72
C PRO A 27 9.18 -9.30 -0.86
N TYR A 28 9.16 -8.11 -0.24
CA TYR A 28 10.23 -7.65 0.64
C TYR A 28 10.28 -8.44 1.96
N VAL A 29 9.12 -8.73 2.56
CA VAL A 29 8.99 -9.62 3.72
C VAL A 29 9.37 -11.05 3.37
N GLN A 30 8.92 -11.56 2.21
CA GLN A 30 9.26 -12.91 1.75
C GLN A 30 10.77 -13.06 1.54
N HIS A 31 11.42 -12.06 0.96
CA HIS A 31 12.87 -12.05 0.77
C HIS A 31 13.62 -12.01 2.11
N ALA A 32 13.16 -11.18 3.06
CA ALA A 32 13.73 -11.13 4.40
C ALA A 32 13.56 -12.45 5.18
N ALA A 33 12.37 -13.06 5.10
CA ALA A 33 12.10 -14.37 5.70
C ALA A 33 12.97 -15.47 5.09
N CYS A 34 13.16 -15.45 3.76
CA CYS A 34 14.04 -16.39 3.06
C CYS A 34 15.51 -16.20 3.48
N ALA A 35 15.99 -14.96 3.57
CA ALA A 35 17.35 -14.66 4.03
C ALA A 35 17.60 -15.13 5.47
N LEU A 36 16.62 -14.99 6.37
CA LEU A 36 16.69 -15.50 7.74
C LEU A 36 16.61 -17.04 7.79
N GLY A 37 15.80 -17.66 6.95
CA GLY A 37 15.69 -19.13 6.86
C GLY A 37 16.91 -19.81 6.26
N LEU A 38 17.58 -19.16 5.31
CA LEU A 38 18.82 -19.64 4.68
C LEU A 38 20.08 -19.27 5.48
N ALA A 39 19.97 -18.43 6.52
CA ALA A 39 21.05 -18.07 7.43
C ALA A 39 21.92 -19.24 7.93
N PRO A 40 21.36 -20.43 8.24
CA PRO A 40 22.15 -21.56 8.72
C PRO A 40 23.00 -22.22 7.64
N LEU A 41 22.67 -22.05 6.35
CA LEU A 41 23.36 -22.71 5.24
C LEU A 41 24.80 -22.21 5.06
N PRO A 42 25.10 -20.89 4.98
CA PRO A 42 26.48 -20.42 4.90
C PRO A 42 27.27 -20.72 6.18
N VAL A 43 26.62 -20.73 7.35
CA VAL A 43 27.24 -21.09 8.64
C VAL A 43 27.59 -22.58 8.69
N ARG A 44 26.69 -23.46 8.24
CA ARG A 44 26.93 -24.91 8.14
C ARG A 44 27.93 -25.23 7.04
N HIS A 45 27.89 -24.54 5.91
CA HIS A 45 28.84 -24.71 4.82
C HIS A 45 30.26 -24.30 5.24
N ALA A 46 30.39 -23.26 6.06
CA ALA A 46 31.66 -22.87 6.70
C ALA A 46 32.19 -23.89 7.72
N ALA A 47 31.32 -24.73 8.30
CA ALA A 47 31.73 -25.81 9.19
C ALA A 47 32.21 -27.08 8.43
N THR A 48 31.81 -27.24 7.17
CA THR A 48 32.12 -28.44 6.35
C THR A 48 33.26 -28.25 5.34
N HIS A 49 33.70 -27.02 5.08
CA HIS A 49 34.75 -26.70 4.11
C HIS A 49 35.80 -25.77 4.76
N VAL A 50 37.10 -26.12 4.61
CA VAL A 50 38.34 -25.37 4.92
C VAL A 50 38.19 -23.82 4.83
N PRO A 51 38.88 -23.02 5.68
CA PRO A 51 38.31 -21.80 6.27
C PRO A 51 37.85 -20.81 5.20
N GLN A 52 36.54 -20.62 5.13
CA GLN A 52 35.97 -19.54 4.33
C GLN A 52 36.50 -18.19 4.87
N PRO A 53 36.98 -17.29 4.00
CA PRO A 53 37.60 -16.05 4.45
C PRO A 53 36.56 -15.13 5.12
N ALA A 54 36.98 -14.39 6.14
CA ALA A 54 36.22 -13.37 6.88
C ALA A 54 35.15 -12.57 6.07
N PRO A 55 35.40 -12.16 4.80
CA PRO A 55 34.39 -11.54 3.96
C PRO A 55 33.08 -12.32 3.80
N ALA A 56 33.07 -13.65 3.66
CA ALA A 56 31.82 -14.41 3.46
C ALA A 56 30.91 -14.33 4.69
N MET A 57 31.50 -14.44 5.88
CA MET A 57 30.81 -14.31 7.17
C MET A 57 30.28 -12.89 7.40
N TRP A 58 31.05 -11.88 6.96
CA TRP A 58 30.66 -10.48 7.02
C TRP A 58 29.45 -10.18 6.12
N HIS A 59 29.43 -10.68 4.88
CA HIS A 59 28.29 -10.54 3.98
C HIS A 59 27.02 -11.22 4.54
N ALA A 60 27.16 -12.42 5.11
CA ALA A 60 26.04 -13.10 5.76
C ALA A 60 25.46 -12.28 6.92
N THR A 61 26.32 -11.72 7.76
CA THR A 61 25.92 -10.86 8.89
C THR A 61 25.20 -9.60 8.42
N ILE A 62 25.69 -8.96 7.35
CA ILE A 62 25.03 -7.79 6.74
C ILE A 62 23.66 -8.15 6.17
N ALA A 63 23.54 -9.29 5.48
CA ALA A 63 22.28 -9.76 4.92
C ALA A 63 21.23 -10.00 6.02
N LEU A 64 21.62 -10.63 7.13
CA LEU A 64 20.73 -10.86 8.27
C LEU A 64 20.27 -9.55 8.92
N ARG A 65 21.18 -8.58 9.06
CA ARG A 65 20.82 -7.26 9.59
C ARG A 65 19.80 -6.55 8.70
N HIS A 66 19.99 -6.57 7.37
CA HIS A 66 19.01 -6.00 6.44
C HIS A 66 17.67 -6.71 6.50
N ALA A 67 17.65 -8.04 6.57
CA ALA A 67 16.42 -8.81 6.72
C ALA A 67 15.66 -8.46 8.02
N ALA A 68 16.37 -8.32 9.14
CA ALA A 68 15.76 -7.90 10.41
C ALA A 68 15.16 -6.49 10.35
N ILE A 69 15.84 -5.55 9.69
CA ILE A 69 15.34 -4.18 9.47
C ILE A 69 14.08 -4.20 8.58
N ALA A 70 14.11 -4.98 7.49
CA ALA A 70 12.99 -5.16 6.59
C ALA A 70 11.73 -5.67 7.31
N MET A 71 11.88 -6.69 8.16
CA MET A 71 10.79 -7.24 8.97
C MET A 71 10.20 -6.21 9.95
N ARG A 72 11.03 -5.33 10.52
CA ARG A 72 10.56 -4.24 11.39
C ARG A 72 9.77 -3.17 10.65
N HIS A 73 10.13 -2.87 9.39
CA HIS A 73 9.48 -1.82 8.61
C HIS A 73 8.23 -2.27 7.86
N ALA A 74 8.11 -3.56 7.55
CA ALA A 74 6.93 -4.11 6.88
C ALA A 74 5.56 -3.69 7.48
N PRO A 75 5.33 -3.78 8.81
CA PRO A 75 4.06 -3.35 9.39
C PRO A 75 3.81 -1.84 9.29
N LEU A 76 4.87 -1.01 9.30
CA LEU A 76 4.76 0.44 9.09
C LEU A 76 4.31 0.75 7.66
N THR A 77 4.86 0.06 6.67
CA THR A 77 4.46 0.22 5.26
C THR A 77 3.00 -0.14 5.03
N VAL A 78 2.54 -1.25 5.61
CA VAL A 78 1.12 -1.66 5.55
C VAL A 78 0.21 -0.64 6.22
N ARG A 79 0.61 -0.12 7.40
CA ARG A 79 -0.15 0.90 8.11
C ARG A 79 -0.25 2.20 7.31
N HIS A 80 0.84 2.60 6.66
CA HIS A 80 0.89 3.78 5.81
C HIS A 80 -0.03 3.62 4.59
N ALA A 81 0.04 2.50 3.88
CA ALA A 81 -0.86 2.20 2.76
C ALA A 81 -2.34 2.25 3.20
N THR A 82 -2.67 1.67 4.36
CA THR A 82 -4.02 1.72 4.93
C THR A 82 -4.49 3.15 5.23
N ALA A 83 -3.60 3.99 5.77
CA ALA A 83 -3.89 5.39 6.03
C ALA A 83 -4.15 6.18 4.75
N LEU A 84 -3.37 5.94 3.69
CA LEU A 84 -3.57 6.55 2.38
C LEU A 84 -4.93 6.18 1.76
N VAL A 85 -5.33 4.91 1.82
CA VAL A 85 -6.66 4.45 1.35
C VAL A 85 -7.77 5.16 2.12
N ARG A 86 -7.66 5.25 3.45
CA ARG A 86 -8.64 5.98 4.29
C ARG A 86 -8.72 7.45 3.92
N HIS A 87 -7.58 8.09 3.71
CA HIS A 87 -7.52 9.50 3.33
C HIS A 87 -8.16 9.74 1.96
N ALA A 88 -7.99 8.82 1.00
CA ALA A 88 -8.62 8.90 -0.32
C ALA A 88 -10.15 8.68 -0.28
N ALA A 89 -10.66 7.92 0.68
CA ALA A 89 -12.10 7.65 0.80
C ALA A 89 -12.93 8.92 1.13
N MET A 90 -12.38 9.84 1.92
CA MET A 90 -13.07 11.07 2.33
C MET A 90 -13.46 12.00 1.17
N PRO A 91 -12.53 12.42 0.28
CA PRO A 91 -12.87 13.24 -0.88
C PRO A 91 -13.80 12.52 -1.87
N MET A 92 -13.72 11.18 -1.99
CA MET A 92 -14.67 10.42 -2.80
C MET A 92 -16.10 10.50 -2.25
N ARG A 93 -16.28 10.33 -0.93
CA ARG A 93 -17.60 10.48 -0.29
C ARG A 93 -18.14 11.90 -0.47
N HIS A 94 -17.29 12.91 -0.32
CA HIS A 94 -17.67 14.31 -0.54
C HIS A 94 -18.09 14.57 -2.00
N ALA A 95 -17.33 14.06 -2.98
CA ALA A 95 -17.69 14.19 -4.38
C ALA A 95 -19.05 13.53 -4.68
N ALA A 96 -19.32 12.35 -4.10
CA ALA A 96 -20.60 11.66 -4.24
C ALA A 96 -21.77 12.46 -3.65
N THR A 97 -21.62 13.08 -2.47
CA THR A 97 -22.65 13.96 -1.91
C THR A 97 -22.88 15.18 -2.80
N VAL A 98 -21.82 15.83 -3.30
CA VAL A 98 -21.94 16.98 -4.20
C VAL A 98 -22.72 16.62 -5.47
N VAL A 99 -22.42 15.48 -6.09
CA VAL A 99 -23.16 14.99 -7.28
C VAL A 99 -24.63 14.75 -6.93
N ARG A 100 -24.92 14.06 -5.83
CA ARG A 100 -26.30 13.80 -5.38
C ARG A 100 -27.08 15.10 -5.17
N HIS A 101 -26.48 16.08 -4.51
CA HIS A 101 -27.10 17.39 -4.31
C HIS A 101 -27.32 18.13 -5.63
N ALA A 102 -26.40 18.05 -6.57
CA ALA A 102 -26.56 18.66 -7.90
C ALA A 102 -27.66 17.98 -8.74
N THR A 103 -27.91 16.68 -8.56
CA THR A 103 -28.97 15.95 -9.27
C THR A 103 -30.37 16.11 -8.66
N ARG A 104 -30.47 16.57 -7.40
CA ARG A 104 -31.75 16.71 -6.69
C ARG A 104 -32.68 17.78 -7.31
N PRO A 105 -32.21 18.97 -7.72
CA PRO A 105 -33.03 19.98 -8.42
C PRO A 105 -33.62 19.46 -9.74
N VAL A 106 -32.85 18.68 -10.50
CA VAL A 106 -33.29 18.10 -11.80
C VAL A 106 -34.45 17.13 -11.63
N ARG A 107 -34.53 16.42 -10.50
CA ARG A 107 -35.64 15.52 -10.16
C ARG A 107 -36.90 16.27 -9.74
N HIS A 108 -36.77 17.45 -9.13
CA HIS A 108 -37.93 18.27 -8.74
C HIS A 108 -38.55 19.04 -9.92
N THR A 109 -37.82 19.25 -11.02
CA THR A 109 -38.35 19.84 -12.26
C THR A 109 -38.92 18.80 -13.23
N THR A 110 -38.80 17.51 -12.94
CA THR A 110 -39.27 16.40 -13.79
C THR A 110 -40.45 15.63 -13.20
N ILE A 111 -41.04 16.11 -12.10
CA ILE A 111 -42.38 15.67 -11.69
C ILE A 111 -43.35 16.52 -12.52
N PRO A 112 -43.98 16.00 -13.59
CA PRO A 112 -44.99 16.75 -14.30
C PRO A 112 -46.15 17.01 -13.34
N THR A 113 -46.56 18.26 -13.27
CA THR A 113 -47.86 18.66 -12.73
C THR A 113 -48.92 18.08 -13.65
N GLU A 114 -49.36 16.85 -13.41
CA GLU A 114 -50.52 16.24 -14.08
C GLU A 114 -51.84 16.50 -13.33
N ASP A 115 -51.83 17.31 -12.26
CA ASP A 115 -53.06 17.70 -11.56
C ASP A 115 -53.35 19.19 -11.71
N THR A 116 -53.94 19.55 -12.86
CA THR A 116 -54.89 20.67 -12.98
C THR A 116 -55.79 20.39 -14.18
N LEU A 117 -56.89 19.66 -13.93
CA LEU A 117 -58.15 19.79 -14.67
C LEU A 117 -59.06 20.75 -13.90
#